data_AF-A0A4Q2SD32-F1
#
_entry.id   AF-A0A4Q2SD32-F1
#
_cell.length_a   1.000
_cell.length_b   1.000
_cell.length_c   1.000
_cell.angle_alpha   90.00
_cell.angle_beta   90.00
_cell.angle_gamma   90.00
#
_symmetry.space_group_name_H-M   'P 1'
#
loop_
_entity.id
_entity.type
_entity.pdbx_description
1 polymer ?
#
loop_
_entity_poly.entity_id
_entity_poly.type
_entity_poly.pdbx_seq_one_letter_code
_entity_poly.pdbx_strand_id
1 'polypeptide(L)'
;MELLPQSREALDEYVTASVDDVEGLLRVIEGWAVRSVPDCVALSVTLLDEDLTFTLVDQGATRPREGLDDRTTGHDAEPEQAYALDESGWADMAREAAFDGIASTVSLPVVEHGRAVLTIDLYASTAHAFRDRIDGLVEALGAWQAGAVTNADLSFDTLRRAELAPLRLREQRLVDVAIGLVAARMAVTTEDAATLLDRAAEEAGVTEGEAACVARVLLG
;
A
#
# COMPACT_ATOMS: atom_id res chain seq x y z
N MET A 1 5.07 15.81 -2.21
CA MET A 1 5.35 14.39 -1.92
C MET A 1 5.53 13.64 -3.22
N GLU A 2 6.25 12.52 -3.17
CA GLU A 2 6.49 11.65 -4.32
C GLU A 2 6.02 10.23 -4.01
N LEU A 3 5.58 9.51 -5.03
CA LEU A 3 5.26 8.09 -4.91
C LEU A 3 6.49 7.29 -4.50
N LEU A 4 6.30 6.33 -3.60
CA LEU A 4 7.29 5.28 -3.38
C LEU A 4 7.60 4.58 -4.71
N PRO A 5 8.84 4.11 -4.93
CA PRO A 5 9.20 3.38 -6.15
C PRO A 5 8.24 2.22 -6.45
N GLN A 6 7.87 1.44 -5.42
CA GLN A 6 6.93 0.33 -5.53
C GLN A 6 5.52 0.80 -5.86
N SER A 7 5.05 1.91 -5.29
CA SER A 7 3.74 2.47 -5.65
C SER A 7 3.70 3.02 -7.07
N ARG A 8 4.81 3.57 -7.57
CA ARG A 8 4.94 3.99 -8.97
C ARG A 8 4.93 2.78 -9.91
N GLU A 9 5.69 1.76 -9.59
CA GLU A 9 5.70 0.49 -10.34
C GLU A 9 4.31 -0.17 -10.35
N ALA A 10 3.62 -0.17 -9.21
CA ALA A 10 2.25 -0.67 -9.11
C ALA A 10 1.30 0.15 -9.98
N LEU A 11 1.44 1.48 -10.02
CA LEU A 11 0.61 2.34 -10.86
C LEU A 11 0.85 2.08 -12.35
N ASP A 12 2.11 1.87 -12.76
CA ASP A 12 2.47 1.52 -14.14
C ASP A 12 1.91 0.13 -14.55
N GLU A 13 1.87 -0.81 -13.61
CA GLU A 13 1.34 -2.17 -13.80
C GLU A 13 -0.19 -2.22 -13.73
N TYR A 14 -0.82 -1.31 -12.98
CA TYR A 14 -2.27 -1.16 -12.94
C TYR A 14 -2.69 -0.67 -14.33
N VAL A 15 -3.37 -1.50 -15.11
CA VAL A 15 -3.84 -1.19 -16.48
C VAL A 15 -5.35 -1.36 -16.51
N THR A 16 -6.05 -0.53 -15.76
CA THR A 16 -7.51 -0.36 -15.88
C THR A 16 -7.79 0.94 -16.63
N ALA A 17 -9.02 1.16 -17.11
CA ALA A 17 -9.41 2.41 -17.76
C ALA A 17 -9.35 3.65 -16.82
N SER A 18 -9.01 3.46 -15.55
CA SER A 18 -9.05 4.45 -14.46
C SER A 18 -7.68 4.72 -13.82
N VAL A 19 -6.55 4.34 -14.45
CA VAL A 19 -5.21 4.56 -13.87
C VAL A 19 -4.89 6.05 -13.73
N ASP A 20 -5.28 6.85 -14.73
CA ASP A 20 -5.23 8.31 -14.68
C ASP A 20 -6.12 8.89 -13.55
N ASP A 21 -7.15 8.15 -13.13
CA ASP A 21 -8.05 8.52 -12.04
C ASP A 21 -7.39 8.29 -10.67
N VAL A 22 -6.62 7.21 -10.51
CA VAL A 22 -5.93 6.89 -9.25
C VAL A 22 -4.80 7.89 -8.97
N GLU A 23 -3.94 8.20 -9.95
CA GLU A 23 -2.90 9.20 -9.73
C GLU A 23 -3.52 10.59 -9.47
N GLY A 24 -4.55 10.96 -10.23
CA GLY A 24 -5.31 12.19 -10.00
C GLY A 24 -5.90 12.26 -8.59
N LEU A 25 -6.53 11.19 -8.12
CA LEU A 25 -7.07 11.05 -6.78
C LEU A 25 -5.98 11.23 -5.71
N LEU A 26 -4.84 10.55 -5.86
CA LEU A 26 -3.70 10.67 -4.95
C LEU A 26 -3.21 12.11 -4.84
N ARG A 27 -3.15 12.85 -5.96
CA ARG A 27 -2.77 14.28 -5.97
C ARG A 27 -3.81 15.18 -5.32
N VAL A 28 -5.09 14.89 -5.49
CA VAL A 28 -6.18 15.62 -4.81
C VAL A 28 -6.07 15.42 -3.30
N ILE A 29 -5.90 14.18 -2.85
CA ILE A 29 -5.74 13.82 -1.44
C ILE A 29 -4.48 14.48 -0.86
N GLU A 30 -3.34 14.38 -1.54
CA GLU A 30 -2.09 15.05 -1.17
C GLU A 30 -2.31 16.55 -0.98
N GLY A 31 -2.96 17.22 -1.94
CA GLY A 31 -3.22 18.64 -1.87
C GLY A 31 -4.04 19.02 -0.63
N TRP A 32 -5.06 18.23 -0.28
CA TRP A 32 -5.86 18.45 0.93
C TRP A 32 -5.11 18.15 2.21
N ALA A 33 -4.35 17.04 2.24
CA ALA A 33 -3.56 16.63 3.39
C ALA A 33 -2.51 17.69 3.74
N VAL A 34 -1.72 18.16 2.77
CA VAL A 34 -0.67 19.17 2.99
C VAL A 34 -1.25 20.53 3.38
N ARG A 35 -2.38 20.94 2.79
CA ARG A 35 -3.05 22.20 3.17
C ARG A 35 -3.64 22.15 4.58
N SER A 36 -4.21 21.02 4.96
CA SER A 36 -4.93 20.87 6.23
C SER A 36 -3.98 20.51 7.37
N VAL A 37 -2.95 19.72 7.09
CA VAL A 37 -1.95 19.21 8.03
C VAL A 37 -0.55 19.47 7.45
N PRO A 38 0.05 20.64 7.71
CA PRO A 38 1.38 20.98 7.18
C PRO A 38 2.49 20.02 7.61
N ASP A 39 2.32 19.36 8.76
CA ASP A 39 3.27 18.38 9.31
C ASP A 39 3.08 16.98 8.71
N CYS A 40 2.18 16.81 7.73
CA CYS A 40 1.95 15.55 7.03
C CYS A 40 3.20 15.22 6.19
N VAL A 41 3.80 14.07 6.47
CA VAL A 41 5.05 13.61 5.86
C VAL A 41 4.88 12.41 4.95
N ALA A 42 3.77 11.68 5.08
CA ALA A 42 3.39 10.63 4.14
C ALA A 42 1.87 10.48 4.12
N LEU A 43 1.37 9.86 3.06
CA LEU A 43 0.01 9.36 2.98
C LEU A 43 -0.05 8.06 2.20
N SER A 44 -0.98 7.20 2.56
CA SER A 44 -1.30 5.97 1.85
C SER A 44 -2.78 5.96 1.48
N VAL A 45 -3.10 5.42 0.31
CA VAL A 45 -4.48 5.17 -0.11
C VAL A 45 -4.60 3.70 -0.44
N THR A 46 -5.52 3.03 0.25
CA THR A 46 -5.87 1.63 -0.01
C THR A 46 -7.19 1.58 -0.78
N LEU A 47 -7.16 1.03 -2.00
CA LEU A 47 -8.37 0.67 -2.74
C LEU A 47 -8.85 -0.70 -2.23
N LEU A 48 -10.06 -0.76 -1.67
CA LEU A 48 -10.50 -1.92 -0.89
C LEU A 48 -10.99 -3.07 -1.77
N ASP A 49 -11.56 -2.78 -2.94
CA ASP A 49 -12.02 -3.84 -3.85
C ASP A 49 -10.83 -4.57 -4.49
N GLU A 50 -9.73 -3.86 -4.74
CA GLU A 50 -8.53 -4.39 -5.38
C GLU A 50 -7.44 -4.85 -4.39
N ASP A 51 -7.59 -4.57 -3.09
CA ASP A 51 -6.56 -4.77 -2.05
C ASP A 51 -5.18 -4.18 -2.44
N LEU A 52 -5.20 -3.02 -3.10
CA LEU A 52 -4.02 -2.29 -3.54
C LEU A 52 -3.79 -1.06 -2.68
N THR A 53 -2.55 -0.84 -2.27
CA THR A 53 -2.16 0.36 -1.52
C THR A 53 -1.11 1.15 -2.28
N PHE A 54 -1.29 2.46 -2.35
CA PHE A 54 -0.35 3.41 -2.95
C PHE A 54 0.08 4.43 -1.92
N THR A 55 1.37 4.73 -1.86
CA THR A 55 1.94 5.63 -0.84
C THR A 55 2.71 6.77 -1.48
N LEU A 56 2.46 7.99 -0.99
CA LEU A 56 3.28 9.16 -1.21
C LEU A 56 4.06 9.51 0.05
N VAL A 57 5.32 9.88 -0.12
CA VAL A 57 6.22 10.31 0.96
C VAL A 57 6.83 11.67 0.64
N ASP A 58 7.06 12.48 1.67
CA ASP A 58 7.88 13.67 1.56
C ASP A 58 9.37 13.29 1.48
N GLN A 59 10.08 13.90 0.53
CA GLN A 59 11.50 13.66 0.28
C GLN A 59 12.39 14.10 1.44
N GLY A 60 11.89 14.98 2.31
CA GLY A 60 12.55 15.39 3.55
C GLY A 60 12.40 14.37 4.68
N ALA A 61 11.33 13.57 4.66
CA ALA A 61 11.07 12.54 5.67
C ALA A 61 11.95 11.31 5.45
N THR A 62 12.24 10.96 4.20
CA THR A 62 13.09 9.82 3.84
C THR A 62 14.59 10.03 4.05
N ARG A 63 15.02 11.21 4.53
CA ARG A 63 16.42 11.47 4.86
C ARG A 63 16.71 10.96 6.27
N PRO A 64 17.73 10.10 6.46
CA PRO A 64 18.24 9.80 7.79
C PRO A 64 18.56 11.13 8.52
N ARG A 65 18.06 11.31 9.75
CA ARG A 65 18.47 12.46 10.57
C ARG A 65 19.94 12.29 10.94
N GLU A 66 20.83 12.92 10.19
CA GLU A 66 22.20 13.12 10.65
C GLU A 66 22.17 14.00 11.91
N GLY A 67 22.49 13.41 13.07
CA GLY A 67 22.77 14.17 14.30
C GLY A 67 21.81 13.98 15.47
N LEU A 68 21.33 12.78 15.75
CA LEU A 68 20.96 12.43 17.12
C LEU A 68 22.21 11.90 17.83
N ASP A 69 22.79 12.80 18.63
CA ASP A 69 23.95 12.59 19.47
C ASP A 69 23.77 11.33 20.34
N ASP A 70 24.78 10.47 20.29
CA ASP A 70 24.98 9.22 21.03
C ASP A 70 24.96 9.46 22.55
N ARG A 71 23.78 9.71 23.12
CA ARG A 71 23.62 9.91 24.56
C ARG A 71 22.27 9.40 25.04
N THR A 72 22.16 8.07 25.11
CA THR A 72 21.77 7.27 26.29
C THR A 72 20.99 6.03 25.89
N THR A 73 21.66 4.87 25.86
CA THR A 73 21.38 3.71 26.73
C THR A 73 22.40 2.63 26.42
N GLY A 74 23.24 2.31 27.40
CA GLY A 74 24.22 1.24 27.27
C GLY A 74 23.56 -0.12 27.09
N HIS A 75 23.85 -0.76 25.98
CA HIS A 75 24.01 -2.20 25.90
C HIS A 75 25.07 -2.49 24.85
N ASP A 76 26.10 -3.23 25.24
CA ASP A 76 27.14 -3.74 24.37
C ASP A 76 26.49 -4.52 23.21
N ALA A 77 26.49 -3.95 22.01
CA ALA A 77 26.28 -4.68 20.78
C ALA A 77 27.14 -4.02 19.70
N GLU A 78 28.20 -4.71 19.31
CA GLU A 78 29.11 -4.26 18.26
C GLU A 78 28.35 -4.05 16.94
N PRO A 79 28.42 -2.85 16.32
CA PRO A 79 27.94 -2.66 14.96
C PRO A 79 29.14 -2.66 14.01
N GLU A 80 29.11 -3.46 12.93
CA GLU A 80 29.49 -2.97 11.59
C GLU A 80 29.60 -4.02 10.47
N GLN A 81 29.67 -5.33 10.71
CA GLN A 81 30.18 -6.23 9.64
C GLN A 81 29.27 -7.39 9.19
N ALA A 82 28.05 -7.55 9.70
CA ALA A 82 27.22 -8.72 9.34
C ALA A 82 26.24 -8.51 8.15
N TYR A 83 25.98 -7.28 7.70
CA TYR A 83 24.92 -6.99 6.72
C TYR A 83 25.41 -6.35 5.41
N ALA A 84 26.71 -6.40 5.11
CA ALA A 84 27.28 -5.70 3.95
C ALA A 84 26.87 -6.24 2.56
N LEU A 85 25.99 -7.25 2.48
CA LEU A 85 25.56 -7.87 1.21
C LEU A 85 24.06 -8.20 1.13
N ASP A 86 23.24 -7.67 2.04
CA ASP A 86 21.78 -7.88 2.01
C ASP A 86 21.06 -6.58 1.61
N GLU A 87 20.78 -6.42 0.31
CA GLU A 87 20.05 -5.25 -0.22
C GLU A 87 18.68 -5.06 0.44
N SER A 88 18.05 -6.13 0.95
CA SER A 88 16.77 -6.04 1.67
C SER A 88 16.95 -5.51 3.09
N GLY A 89 18.00 -5.94 3.81
CA GLY A 89 18.38 -5.38 5.11
C GLY A 89 18.81 -3.90 5.05
N TRP A 90 19.44 -3.46 3.95
CA TRP A 90 19.73 -2.05 3.72
C TRP A 90 18.48 -1.22 3.44
N ALA A 91 17.49 -1.77 2.72
CA ALA A 91 16.20 -1.11 2.50
C ALA A 91 15.37 -1.03 3.80
N ASP A 92 15.41 -2.06 4.65
CA ASP A 92 14.75 -2.09 5.95
C ASP A 92 15.35 -1.09 6.94
N MET A 93 16.68 -0.98 6.98
CA MET A 93 17.38 0.03 7.78
C MET A 93 17.16 1.46 7.26
N ALA A 94 17.15 1.66 5.94
CA ALA A 94 16.79 2.95 5.33
C ALA A 94 15.31 3.32 5.62
N ARG A 95 14.43 2.32 5.79
CA ARG A 95 13.02 2.47 6.18
C ARG A 95 12.87 2.90 7.63
N GLU A 96 13.52 2.22 8.57
CA GLU A 96 13.54 2.66 9.99
C GLU A 96 14.11 4.08 10.13
N ALA A 97 15.19 4.40 9.40
CA ALA A 97 15.79 5.74 9.39
C ALA A 97 14.94 6.82 8.68
N ALA A 98 14.12 6.45 7.69
CA ALA A 98 13.17 7.33 6.99
C ALA A 98 11.91 7.67 7.83
N PHE A 99 11.63 6.89 8.87
CA PHE A 99 10.36 6.99 9.61
C PHE A 99 10.50 7.20 11.12
N ASP A 100 11.73 7.36 11.61
CA ASP A 100 12.08 7.84 12.95
C ASP A 100 11.50 9.25 13.29
N GLY A 101 10.78 9.85 12.34
CA GLY A 101 10.10 11.13 12.45
C GLY A 101 8.57 11.08 12.46
N ILE A 102 7.88 9.93 12.32
CA ILE A 102 6.41 9.88 12.39
C ILE A 102 5.96 9.78 13.84
N ALA A 103 5.11 10.71 14.27
CA ALA A 103 4.64 10.80 15.66
C ALA A 103 3.12 10.65 15.81
N SER A 104 2.34 10.74 14.72
CA SER A 104 0.92 10.41 14.74
C SER A 104 0.42 9.93 13.38
N THR A 105 -0.67 9.16 13.40
CA THR A 105 -1.36 8.69 12.20
C THR A 105 -2.87 8.92 12.31
N VAL A 106 -3.57 9.00 11.17
CA VAL A 106 -5.04 8.93 11.12
C VAL A 106 -5.46 8.12 9.90
N SER A 107 -6.48 7.28 10.07
CA SER A 107 -7.11 6.52 9.01
C SER A 107 -8.53 7.04 8.77
N LEU A 108 -8.86 7.29 7.52
CA LEU A 108 -10.08 7.93 7.06
C LEU A 108 -10.73 7.05 5.98
N PRO A 109 -11.72 6.21 6.33
CA PRO A 109 -12.42 5.41 5.35
C PRO A 109 -13.36 6.28 4.52
N VAL A 110 -13.40 6.08 3.20
CA VAL A 110 -14.34 6.74 2.28
C VAL A 110 -15.42 5.72 1.90
N VAL A 111 -16.68 6.15 2.05
CA VAL A 111 -17.86 5.30 1.88
C VAL A 111 -18.69 5.79 0.70
N GLU A 112 -18.94 4.90 -0.24
CA GLU A 112 -19.87 5.13 -1.36
C GLU A 112 -21.00 4.11 -1.32
N HIS A 113 -22.24 4.56 -1.53
CA HIS A 113 -23.43 3.69 -1.54
C HIS A 113 -23.57 2.79 -0.29
N GLY A 114 -23.06 3.23 0.86
CA GLY A 114 -23.10 2.48 2.12
C GLY A 114 -22.00 1.44 2.29
N ARG A 115 -21.01 1.38 1.38
CA ARG A 115 -19.85 0.48 1.46
C ARG A 115 -18.55 1.29 1.47
N ALA A 116 -17.59 0.92 2.31
CA ALA A 116 -16.24 1.50 2.25
C ALA A 116 -15.58 1.07 0.93
N VAL A 117 -15.12 2.03 0.14
CA VAL A 117 -14.48 1.79 -1.17
C VAL A 117 -12.98 2.02 -1.14
N LEU A 118 -12.52 2.94 -0.28
CA LEU A 118 -11.09 3.17 -0.05
C LEU A 118 -10.83 3.64 1.38
N THR A 119 -9.58 3.54 1.79
CA THR A 119 -9.09 4.08 3.07
C THR A 119 -7.92 5.01 2.80
N ILE A 120 -7.93 6.19 3.44
CA ILE A 120 -6.85 7.17 3.38
C ILE A 120 -6.13 7.19 4.73
N ASP A 121 -4.86 6.85 4.74
CA ASP A 121 -4.01 6.87 5.92
C ASP A 121 -3.03 8.05 5.80
N LEU A 122 -3.02 8.94 6.79
CA LEU A 122 -2.12 10.10 6.83
C LEU A 122 -1.12 9.93 7.97
N TYR A 123 0.12 10.32 7.70
CA TYR A 123 1.24 10.22 8.64
C TYR A 123 1.83 11.60 8.87
N ALA A 124 1.99 11.99 10.14
CA ALA A 124 2.51 13.29 10.49
C ALA A 124 3.68 13.22 11.46
N SER A 125 4.57 14.20 11.35
CA SER A 125 5.79 14.25 12.17
C SER A 125 5.60 14.78 13.59
N THR A 126 4.41 15.27 13.91
CA THR A 126 4.05 15.78 15.24
C THR A 126 2.92 14.95 15.87
N ALA A 127 2.99 14.70 17.17
CA ALA A 127 2.09 13.78 17.88
C ALA A 127 0.61 14.23 17.93
N HIS A 128 0.34 15.50 17.62
CA HIS A 128 -1.00 16.10 17.68
C HIS A 128 -1.40 16.76 16.36
N ALA A 129 -0.76 16.38 15.26
CA ALA A 129 -0.98 16.99 13.94
C ALA A 129 -2.46 17.00 13.52
N PHE A 130 -3.22 15.97 13.89
CA PHE A 130 -4.62 15.79 13.51
C PHE A 130 -5.63 16.34 14.52
N ARG A 131 -5.18 16.86 15.67
CA ARG A 131 -6.08 17.41 16.70
C ARG A 131 -6.90 18.56 16.12
N ASP A 132 -8.22 18.50 16.30
CA ASP A 132 -9.20 19.48 15.82
C ASP A 132 -9.21 19.69 14.29
N ARG A 133 -8.63 18.75 13.53
CA ARG A 133 -8.58 18.80 12.05
C ARG A 133 -9.32 17.65 11.37
N ILE A 134 -9.72 16.62 12.13
CA ILE A 134 -10.37 15.42 11.60
C ILE A 134 -11.65 15.78 10.87
N ASP A 135 -12.53 16.60 11.46
CA ASP A 135 -13.80 16.97 10.84
C ASP A 135 -13.60 17.69 9.49
N GLY A 136 -12.61 18.59 9.41
CA GLY A 136 -12.27 19.29 8.16
C GLY A 136 -11.66 18.36 7.11
N LEU A 137 -10.83 17.40 7.52
CA LEU A 137 -10.28 16.37 6.62
C LEU A 137 -11.38 15.44 6.09
N VAL A 138 -12.29 15.03 6.97
CA VAL A 138 -13.44 14.18 6.64
C VAL A 138 -14.34 14.88 5.62
N GLU A 139 -14.69 16.14 5.86
CA GLU A 139 -15.51 16.93 4.93
C GLU A 139 -14.81 17.12 3.58
N ALA A 140 -13.52 17.47 3.60
CA ALA A 140 -12.75 17.75 2.40
C ALA A 140 -12.48 16.51 1.53
N LEU A 141 -12.26 15.35 2.15
CA LEU A 141 -11.92 14.11 1.48
C LEU A 141 -13.13 13.20 1.23
N GLY A 142 -14.34 13.63 1.64
CA GLY A 142 -15.55 12.80 1.55
C GLY A 142 -15.48 11.54 2.42
N ALA A 143 -14.65 11.56 3.46
CA ALA A 143 -14.49 10.41 4.35
C ALA A 143 -15.69 10.27 5.30
N TRP A 144 -15.82 9.10 5.90
CA TRP A 144 -16.86 8.81 6.86
C TRP A 144 -16.37 9.09 8.28
N GLN A 145 -16.91 10.15 8.88
CA GLN A 145 -16.48 10.66 10.19
C GLN A 145 -16.49 9.61 11.30
N ALA A 146 -17.52 8.75 11.35
CA ALA A 146 -17.65 7.75 12.41
C ALA A 146 -16.64 6.60 12.27
N GLY A 147 -16.01 6.45 11.12
CA GLY A 147 -14.93 5.49 10.87
C GLY A 147 -13.54 6.09 10.98
N ALA A 148 -13.40 7.40 11.26
CA ALA A 148 -12.09 8.03 11.40
C ALA A 148 -11.40 7.58 12.70
N VAL A 149 -10.20 7.01 12.58
CA VAL A 149 -9.44 6.49 13.72
C VAL A 149 -8.05 7.11 13.74
N THR A 150 -7.67 7.71 14.87
CA THR A 150 -6.29 8.17 15.09
C THR A 150 -5.42 7.05 15.61
N ASN A 151 -4.13 7.08 15.28
CA ASN A 151 -3.14 6.06 15.62
C ASN A 151 -3.54 4.65 15.11
N ALA A 152 -4.19 4.61 13.94
CA ALA A 152 -4.75 3.39 13.37
C ALA A 152 -3.68 2.47 12.76
N ASP A 153 -2.61 3.04 12.21
CA ASP A 153 -1.53 2.29 11.55
C ASP A 153 -0.16 2.59 12.16
N LEU A 154 -0.01 2.34 13.46
CA LEU A 154 1.29 2.47 14.14
C LEU A 154 2.27 1.33 13.81
N SER A 155 1.76 0.20 13.31
CA SER A 155 2.58 -0.91 12.79
C SER A 155 3.05 -0.69 11.36
N PHE A 156 2.58 0.37 10.69
CA PHE A 156 2.89 0.70 9.30
C PHE A 156 2.56 -0.43 8.31
N ASP A 157 1.48 -1.17 8.58
CA ASP A 157 1.06 -2.31 7.76
C ASP A 157 0.53 -1.86 6.40
N THR A 158 -0.03 -0.65 6.27
CA THR A 158 -0.44 -0.11 4.96
C THR A 158 0.77 0.22 4.08
N LEU A 159 1.89 0.64 4.68
CA LEU A 159 3.14 0.84 3.95
C LEU A 159 3.68 -0.49 3.41
N ARG A 160 3.69 -1.54 4.24
CA ARG A 160 4.07 -2.89 3.79
C ARG A 160 3.16 -3.38 2.66
N ARG A 161 1.86 -3.11 2.73
CA ARG A 161 0.93 -3.42 1.63
C ARG A 161 1.28 -2.68 0.34
N ALA A 162 1.68 -1.42 0.42
CA ALA A 162 2.09 -0.64 -0.75
C ALA A 162 3.36 -1.17 -1.41
N GLU A 163 4.28 -1.73 -0.63
CA GLU A 163 5.50 -2.37 -1.15
C GLU A 163 5.21 -3.67 -1.90
N LEU A 164 4.22 -4.44 -1.42
CA LEU A 164 3.81 -5.69 -2.04
C LEU A 164 2.85 -5.49 -3.22
N ALA A 165 2.33 -4.27 -3.43
CA ALA A 165 1.35 -3.98 -4.47
C ALA A 165 1.80 -4.39 -5.89
N PRO A 166 3.05 -4.13 -6.35
CA PRO A 166 3.51 -4.60 -7.66
C PRO A 166 3.50 -6.12 -7.80
N LEU A 167 3.91 -6.83 -6.74
CA LEU A 167 3.93 -8.29 -6.75
C LEU A 167 2.50 -8.83 -6.86
N ARG A 168 1.58 -8.30 -6.06
CA ARG A 168 0.16 -8.66 -6.09
C ARG A 168 -0.47 -8.43 -7.46
N LEU A 169 -0.19 -7.29 -8.09
CA LEU A 169 -0.67 -6.99 -9.44
C LEU A 169 -0.18 -7.99 -10.48
N ARG A 170 1.08 -8.42 -10.37
CA ARG A 170 1.64 -9.44 -11.27
C ARG A 170 1.00 -10.80 -11.04
N GLU A 171 0.80 -11.19 -9.79
CA GLU A 171 0.11 -12.44 -9.44
C GLU A 171 -1.33 -12.42 -9.94
N GLN A 172 -2.06 -11.33 -9.74
CA GLN A 172 -3.43 -11.16 -10.24
C GLN A 172 -3.47 -11.24 -11.77
N ARG A 173 -2.53 -10.58 -12.47
CA ARG A 173 -2.44 -10.67 -13.94
C ARG A 173 -2.19 -12.10 -14.41
N LEU A 174 -1.39 -12.89 -13.68
CA LEU A 174 -1.17 -14.31 -14.00
C LEU A 174 -2.47 -15.11 -13.90
N VAL A 175 -3.25 -14.87 -12.84
CA VAL A 175 -4.56 -15.48 -12.61
C VAL A 175 -5.54 -15.08 -13.71
N ASP A 176 -5.66 -13.80 -14.04
CA ASP A 176 -6.57 -13.30 -15.08
C ASP A 176 -6.27 -13.93 -16.46
N VAL A 177 -4.99 -14.05 -16.82
CA VAL A 177 -4.58 -14.72 -18.06
C VAL A 177 -4.95 -16.20 -18.03
N ALA A 178 -4.74 -16.89 -16.90
CA ALA A 178 -5.12 -18.29 -16.75
C ALA A 178 -6.65 -18.48 -16.87
N ILE A 179 -7.45 -17.62 -16.23
CA ILE A 179 -8.90 -17.60 -16.34
C ILE A 179 -9.32 -17.44 -17.81
N GLY A 180 -8.72 -16.49 -18.53
CA GLY A 180 -8.99 -16.29 -19.96
C GLY A 180 -8.68 -17.52 -20.81
N LEU A 181 -7.56 -18.20 -20.55
CA LEU A 181 -7.19 -19.44 -21.23
C LEU A 181 -8.16 -20.58 -20.91
N VAL A 182 -8.54 -20.77 -19.64
CA VAL A 182 -9.51 -21.78 -19.22
C VAL A 182 -10.87 -21.52 -19.88
N ALA A 183 -11.37 -20.29 -19.82
CA ALA A 183 -12.61 -19.88 -20.45
C ALA A 183 -12.62 -20.20 -21.95
N ALA A 184 -11.55 -19.80 -22.66
CA ALA A 184 -11.42 -20.05 -24.10
C ALA A 184 -11.34 -21.56 -24.43
N ARG A 185 -10.59 -22.34 -23.64
CA ARG A 185 -10.35 -23.75 -23.93
C ARG A 185 -11.52 -24.65 -23.59
N MET A 186 -12.28 -24.27 -22.57
CA MET A 186 -13.43 -25.01 -22.05
C MET A 186 -14.77 -24.49 -22.59
N ALA A 187 -14.75 -23.37 -23.34
CA ALA A 187 -15.94 -22.69 -23.86
C ALA A 187 -16.94 -22.30 -22.75
N VAL A 188 -16.41 -21.78 -21.65
CA VAL A 188 -17.19 -21.29 -20.49
C VAL A 188 -16.97 -19.79 -20.30
N THR A 189 -17.76 -19.18 -19.41
CA THR A 189 -17.57 -17.76 -19.07
C THR A 189 -16.30 -17.57 -18.22
N THR A 190 -15.80 -16.34 -18.11
CA THR A 190 -14.66 -16.03 -17.23
C THR A 190 -15.00 -16.25 -15.75
N GLU A 191 -16.26 -16.05 -15.36
CA GLU A 191 -16.74 -16.31 -13.99
C GLU A 191 -16.74 -17.81 -13.67
N ASP A 192 -17.24 -18.64 -14.60
CA ASP A 192 -17.18 -20.09 -14.47
C ASP A 192 -15.72 -20.58 -14.47
N ALA A 193 -14.87 -20.01 -15.32
CA ALA A 193 -13.45 -20.35 -15.39
C ALA A 193 -12.69 -19.99 -14.10
N ALA A 194 -12.99 -18.85 -13.48
CA ALA A 194 -12.45 -18.46 -12.18
C ALA A 194 -12.85 -19.48 -11.11
N THR A 195 -14.12 -19.85 -11.05
CA THR A 195 -14.63 -20.88 -10.12
C THR A 195 -13.94 -22.23 -10.35
N LEU A 196 -13.66 -22.61 -11.60
CA LEU A 196 -12.95 -23.84 -11.91
C LEU A 196 -11.48 -23.79 -11.48
N LEU A 197 -10.82 -22.64 -11.65
CA LEU A 197 -9.42 -22.45 -11.27
C LEU A 197 -9.25 -22.48 -9.74
N ASP A 198 -10.13 -21.78 -9.02
CA ASP A 198 -10.19 -21.76 -7.55
C ASP A 198 -10.36 -23.17 -7.00
N ARG A 199 -11.35 -23.92 -7.49
CA ARG A 199 -11.56 -25.32 -7.09
C ARG A 199 -10.36 -26.22 -7.39
N ALA A 200 -9.70 -26.02 -8.53
CA ALA A 200 -8.51 -26.79 -8.87
C ALA A 200 -7.34 -26.48 -7.92
N ALA A 201 -7.20 -25.23 -7.48
CA ALA A 201 -6.21 -24.83 -6.48
C ALA A 201 -6.50 -25.49 -5.12
N GLU A 202 -7.76 -25.43 -4.66
CA GLU A 202 -8.22 -26.07 -3.43
C GLU A 202 -7.97 -27.59 -3.44
N GLU A 203 -8.36 -28.28 -4.52
CA GLU A 203 -8.20 -29.73 -4.66
C GLU A 203 -6.72 -30.15 -4.70
N ALA A 204 -5.84 -29.31 -5.24
CA ALA A 204 -4.40 -29.53 -5.29
C ALA A 204 -3.65 -29.06 -4.03
N GLY A 205 -4.30 -28.33 -3.13
CA GLY A 205 -3.69 -27.75 -1.93
C GLY A 205 -2.61 -26.71 -2.24
N VAL A 206 -2.78 -25.96 -3.34
CA VAL A 206 -1.86 -24.91 -3.80
C VAL A 206 -2.56 -23.55 -3.81
N THR A 207 -1.80 -22.48 -3.95
CA THR A 207 -2.36 -21.14 -4.14
C THR A 207 -2.97 -21.00 -5.53
N GLU A 208 -3.92 -20.07 -5.68
CA GLU A 208 -4.54 -19.75 -6.97
C GLU A 208 -3.48 -19.30 -8.01
N GLY A 209 -2.45 -18.56 -7.58
CA GLY A 209 -1.33 -18.17 -8.44
C GLY A 209 -0.50 -19.35 -8.95
N GLU A 210 -0.26 -20.37 -8.11
CA GLU A 210 0.40 -21.61 -8.53
C GLU A 210 -0.46 -22.41 -9.51
N ALA A 211 -1.77 -22.53 -9.24
CA ALA A 211 -2.72 -23.16 -10.16
C ALA A 211 -2.78 -22.42 -11.51
N ALA A 212 -2.79 -21.08 -11.50
CA ALA A 212 -2.75 -20.24 -12.68
C ALA A 212 -1.47 -20.45 -13.50
N CYS A 213 -0.31 -20.55 -12.82
CA CYS A 213 0.96 -20.85 -13.48
C CYS A 213 0.90 -22.19 -14.24
N VAL A 214 0.37 -23.23 -13.59
CA VAL A 214 0.19 -24.55 -14.22
C VAL A 214 -0.79 -24.48 -15.39
N ALA A 215 -1.94 -23.82 -15.21
CA ALA A 215 -2.94 -23.66 -16.27
C ALA A 215 -2.37 -22.94 -17.50
N ARG A 216 -1.56 -21.90 -17.31
CA ARG A 216 -0.87 -21.20 -18.42
C ARG A 216 0.08 -22.12 -19.19
N VAL A 217 0.82 -23.00 -18.50
CA VAL A 217 1.75 -23.94 -19.14
C VAL A 217 1.01 -25.05 -19.90
N LEU A 218 -0.13 -25.50 -19.41
CA LEU A 218 -0.90 -26.60 -20.02
C LEU A 218 -1.84 -26.15 -21.15
N LEU A 219 -2.32 -24.90 -21.10
CA LEU A 219 -3.36 -24.38 -21.98
C LEU A 219 -2.87 -23.28 -22.94
N GLY A 220 -1.69 -22.72 -22.72
CA GLY A 220 -1.00 -21.78 -23.62
C GLY A 220 -0.24 -22.49 -24.73
#